data_AF-A0A2V9ZB89-F1
#
_entry.id   AF-A0A2V9ZB89-F1
#
_cell.length_a   1.000
_cell.length_b   1.000
_cell.length_c   1.000
_cell.angle_alpha   90.00
_cell.angle_beta   90.00
_cell.angle_gamma   90.00
#
_symmetry.space_group_name_H-M   'P 1'
#
loop_
_entity.id
_entity.type
_entity.pdbx_description
1 polymer ?
#
loop_
_entity_poly.entity_id
_entity_poly.type
_entity_poly.pdbx_seq_one_letter_code
_entity_poly.pdbx_strand_id
1 'polypeptide(L)'
;MIVKIQQQFQFGPDWYRRSASIRELVGQYYVVLRSLLRQKPRLRRYVCRCRHCRIFFLTHPRNAHRRDLACPFGCRQAHRRQNSTRRSVEYYRSREGKTKKHLHNQRRRSRRAPTPASAQRTNRGVPITGGEMNFESGIVRYVQMVSSLIEGRRVSEAEILRMLVGAVRQHSMARRRRWEYVLSCWKGTLESP
;
A
#
# COMPACT_ATOMS: atom_id res chain seq x y z
N MET A 1 -15.92 -11.96 -13.87
CA MET A 1 -15.08 -11.93 -15.11
C MET A 1 -13.85 -11.01 -14.97
N ILE A 2 -14.00 -9.70 -14.73
CA ILE A 2 -12.85 -8.76 -14.63
C ILE A 2 -11.82 -9.19 -13.57
N VAL A 3 -12.29 -9.60 -12.38
CA VAL A 3 -11.42 -10.09 -11.29
C VAL A 3 -10.63 -11.33 -11.71
N LYS A 4 -11.25 -12.26 -12.45
CA LYS A 4 -10.57 -13.46 -12.98
C LYS A 4 -9.47 -13.10 -13.99
N ILE A 5 -9.70 -12.10 -14.85
CA ILE A 5 -8.69 -11.58 -15.78
C ILE A 5 -7.52 -10.96 -15.00
N GLN A 6 -7.80 -10.21 -13.92
CA GLN A 6 -6.78 -9.60 -13.07
C GLN A 6 -5.91 -10.63 -12.34
N GLN A 7 -6.49 -11.74 -11.88
CA GLN A 7 -5.75 -12.80 -11.19
C GLN A 7 -4.70 -13.49 -12.07
N GLN A 8 -4.95 -13.58 -13.38
CA GLN A 8 -4.03 -14.22 -14.33
C GLN A 8 -3.12 -13.21 -15.06
N PHE A 9 -3.09 -11.96 -14.59
CA PHE A 9 -2.33 -10.90 -15.22
C PHE A 9 -0.82 -11.13 -15.15
N GLN A 10 -0.17 -10.96 -16.30
CA GLN A 10 1.28 -10.83 -16.40
C GLN A 10 1.61 -9.57 -17.19
N PHE A 11 2.57 -8.77 -16.72
CA PHE A 11 2.89 -7.52 -17.42
C PHE A 11 3.68 -7.79 -18.69
N GLY A 12 3.15 -7.32 -19.83
CA GLY A 12 3.79 -7.43 -21.14
C GLY A 12 2.83 -7.08 -22.27
N PRO A 13 3.35 -6.92 -23.50
CA PRO A 13 2.51 -6.81 -24.69
C PRO A 13 1.73 -8.12 -24.89
N ASP A 14 0.45 -8.00 -25.28
CA ASP A 14 -0.44 -9.12 -25.61
C ASP A 14 -0.43 -10.28 -24.59
N TRP A 15 -0.20 -9.98 -23.30
CA TRP A 15 -0.03 -10.99 -22.24
C TRP A 15 -1.18 -12.00 -22.17
N TYR A 16 -2.39 -11.55 -22.50
CA TYR A 16 -3.60 -12.36 -22.47
C TYR A 16 -3.66 -13.43 -23.57
N ARG A 17 -2.80 -13.36 -24.59
CA ARG A 17 -2.76 -14.36 -25.68
C ARG A 17 -1.99 -15.62 -25.30
N ARG A 18 -1.14 -15.53 -24.28
CA ARG A 18 -0.17 -16.58 -23.88
C ARG A 18 -0.84 -17.83 -23.33
N SER A 19 -2.01 -17.71 -22.71
CA SER A 19 -2.79 -18.84 -22.20
C SER A 19 -4.15 -18.90 -22.89
N ALA A 20 -4.60 -20.12 -23.20
CA ALA A 20 -5.94 -20.35 -23.73
C ALA A 20 -7.04 -19.88 -22.76
N SER A 21 -6.87 -20.16 -21.45
CA SER A 21 -7.85 -19.78 -20.42
C SER A 21 -8.04 -18.26 -20.32
N ILE A 22 -6.95 -17.49 -20.37
CA ILE A 22 -7.01 -16.03 -20.30
C ILE A 22 -7.63 -15.47 -21.59
N ARG A 23 -7.25 -16.04 -22.74
CA ARG A 23 -7.77 -15.64 -24.04
C ARG A 23 -9.28 -15.80 -24.10
N GLU A 24 -9.79 -16.90 -23.57
CA GLU A 24 -11.22 -17.15 -23.43
C GLU A 24 -11.89 -16.12 -22.52
N LEU A 25 -11.33 -15.84 -21.35
CA LEU A 25 -11.87 -14.82 -20.43
C LEU A 25 -11.92 -13.42 -21.05
N VAL A 26 -10.89 -13.04 -21.83
CA VAL A 26 -10.88 -11.77 -22.58
C VAL A 26 -11.89 -11.80 -23.72
N GLY A 27 -12.08 -12.95 -24.37
CA GLY A 27 -13.13 -13.18 -25.36
C GLY A 27 -14.53 -12.96 -24.79
N GLN A 28 -14.84 -13.61 -23.66
CA GLN A 28 -16.09 -13.41 -22.92
C GLN A 28 -16.28 -11.94 -22.55
N TYR A 29 -15.21 -11.26 -22.11
CA TYR A 29 -15.23 -9.84 -21.83
C TYR A 29 -15.60 -9.00 -23.06
N TYR A 30 -15.06 -9.33 -24.23
CA TYR A 30 -15.42 -8.64 -25.48
C TYR A 30 -16.83 -8.92 -25.95
N VAL A 31 -17.38 -10.11 -25.72
CA VAL A 31 -18.80 -10.39 -25.99
C VAL A 31 -19.67 -9.44 -25.15
N VAL A 32 -19.44 -9.37 -23.84
CA VAL A 32 -20.17 -8.47 -22.93
C VAL A 32 -19.99 -7.01 -23.35
N LEU A 33 -18.77 -6.59 -23.65
CA LEU A 33 -18.47 -5.22 -24.08
C LEU A 33 -19.24 -4.87 -25.35
N ARG A 34 -19.24 -5.75 -26.37
CA ARG A 34 -19.96 -5.51 -27.63
C ARG A 34 -21.47 -5.45 -27.41
N SER A 35 -22.05 -6.36 -26.61
CA SER A 35 -23.48 -6.33 -26.28
C SER A 35 -23.86 -5.01 -25.59
N LEU A 36 -23.06 -4.55 -24.64
CA LEU A 36 -23.26 -3.28 -23.95
C LEU A 36 -23.15 -2.06 -24.91
N LEU A 37 -22.22 -2.10 -25.86
CA LEU A 37 -22.06 -1.04 -26.87
C LEU A 37 -23.16 -1.05 -27.94
N ARG A 38 -23.82 -2.18 -28.19
CA ARG A 38 -25.02 -2.27 -29.03
C ARG A 38 -26.22 -1.65 -28.31
N GLN A 39 -26.42 -2.00 -27.04
CA GLN A 39 -27.51 -1.47 -26.22
C GLN A 39 -27.35 0.02 -25.89
N LYS A 40 -26.11 0.49 -25.70
CA LYS A 40 -25.80 1.89 -25.33
C LYS A 40 -24.74 2.49 -26.24
N PRO A 41 -25.09 2.91 -27.48
CA PRO A 41 -24.13 3.44 -28.45
C PRO A 41 -23.33 4.66 -27.95
N ARG A 42 -23.92 5.49 -27.07
CA ARG A 42 -23.25 6.65 -26.45
C ARG A 42 -21.97 6.29 -25.69
N LEU A 43 -21.80 5.03 -25.27
CA LEU A 43 -20.61 4.57 -24.54
C LEU A 43 -19.39 4.35 -25.44
N ARG A 44 -19.56 4.31 -26.78
CA ARG A 44 -18.46 4.12 -27.73
C ARG A 44 -17.35 5.17 -27.58
N ARG A 45 -17.71 6.42 -27.26
CA ARG A 45 -16.75 7.51 -27.01
C ARG A 45 -15.87 7.29 -25.78
N TYR A 46 -16.24 6.36 -24.91
CA TYR A 46 -15.49 6.00 -23.70
C TYR A 46 -14.70 4.71 -23.85
N VAL A 47 -14.77 4.06 -25.01
CA VAL A 47 -13.95 2.88 -25.29
C VAL A 47 -12.54 3.34 -25.63
N CYS A 48 -11.56 2.82 -24.91
CA CYS A 48 -10.16 3.10 -25.13
C CYS A 48 -9.37 1.81 -25.28
N ARG A 49 -8.23 1.89 -25.96
CA ARG A 49 -7.30 0.78 -26.10
C ARG A 49 -6.16 0.94 -25.11
N CYS A 50 -5.83 -0.12 -24.39
CA CYS A 50 -4.69 -0.10 -23.47
C CYS A 50 -3.39 0.16 -24.23
N ARG A 51 -2.57 1.12 -23.76
CA ARG A 51 -1.25 1.40 -24.33
C ARG A 51 -0.31 0.20 -24.29
N HIS A 52 -0.40 -0.63 -23.25
CA HIS A 52 0.54 -1.74 -23.02
C HIS A 52 0.08 -3.05 -23.68
N CYS A 53 -1.11 -3.53 -23.33
CA CYS A 53 -1.61 -4.85 -23.75
C CYS A 53 -2.66 -4.78 -24.86
N ARG A 54 -2.99 -3.59 -25.35
CA ARG A 54 -3.90 -3.38 -26.48
C ARG A 54 -5.35 -3.86 -26.30
N ILE A 55 -5.73 -4.34 -25.11
CA ILE A 55 -7.12 -4.70 -24.77
C ILE A 55 -8.02 -3.45 -24.75
N PHE A 56 -9.22 -3.54 -25.32
CA PHE A 56 -10.23 -2.48 -25.24
C PHE A 56 -10.88 -2.43 -23.84
N PHE A 57 -11.16 -1.25 -23.32
CA PHE A 57 -11.88 -1.09 -22.06
C PHE A 57 -12.64 0.24 -22.00
N LEU A 58 -13.65 0.30 -21.13
CA LEU A 58 -14.37 1.55 -20.86
C LEU A 58 -13.60 2.41 -19.85
N THR A 59 -13.43 3.68 -20.16
CA THR A 59 -12.83 4.67 -19.27
C THR A 59 -13.86 5.71 -18.82
N HIS A 60 -13.49 6.54 -17.86
CA HIS A 60 -14.30 7.67 -17.43
C HIS A 60 -14.38 8.74 -18.54
N PRO A 61 -15.50 9.46 -18.73
CA PRO A 61 -15.66 10.51 -19.73
C PRO A 61 -14.52 11.55 -19.78
N ARG A 62 -13.99 11.93 -18.62
CA ARG A 62 -12.83 12.85 -18.49
C ARG A 62 -11.56 12.36 -19.18
N ASN A 63 -11.46 11.06 -19.43
CA ASN A 63 -10.32 10.45 -20.11
C ASN A 63 -10.62 10.20 -21.60
N ALA A 64 -11.76 10.69 -22.12
CA ALA A 64 -12.04 10.61 -23.54
C ALA A 64 -10.85 11.15 -24.34
N HIS A 65 -10.50 10.47 -25.43
CA HIS A 65 -9.39 10.83 -26.34
C HIS A 65 -7.96 10.63 -25.80
N ARG A 66 -7.75 10.27 -24.52
CA ARG A 66 -6.42 9.93 -24.00
C ARG A 66 -5.90 8.62 -24.65
N ARG A 67 -4.69 8.66 -25.23
CA ARG A 67 -4.03 7.50 -25.88
C ARG A 67 -3.02 6.78 -24.99
N ASP A 68 -2.72 7.33 -23.82
CA ASP A 68 -1.74 6.85 -22.86
C ASP A 68 -2.34 6.02 -21.72
N LEU A 69 -3.64 5.68 -21.81
CA LEU A 69 -4.33 4.97 -20.75
C LEU A 69 -3.91 3.50 -20.66
N ALA A 70 -3.82 3.02 -19.42
CA ALA A 70 -3.60 1.62 -19.11
C ALA A 70 -4.89 0.95 -18.60
N CYS A 71 -5.11 -0.29 -19.03
CA CYS A 71 -6.31 -1.05 -18.70
C CYS A 71 -6.44 -1.32 -17.19
N PRO A 72 -7.68 -1.51 -16.70
CA PRO A 72 -7.95 -1.89 -15.32
C PRO A 72 -7.56 -3.35 -15.00
N PHE A 73 -7.23 -4.16 -16.01
CA PHE A 73 -6.91 -5.59 -15.82
C PHE A 73 -5.53 -5.86 -15.21
N GLY A 74 -4.67 -4.83 -15.12
CA GLY A 74 -3.37 -4.95 -14.43
C GLY A 74 -2.33 -3.98 -14.94
N CYS A 75 -2.38 -3.59 -16.22
CA CYS A 75 -1.38 -2.69 -16.81
C CYS A 75 -1.29 -1.34 -16.06
N ARG A 76 -2.42 -0.79 -15.58
CA ARG A 76 -2.42 0.47 -14.81
C ARG A 76 -1.63 0.34 -13.51
N GLN A 77 -1.82 -0.75 -12.77
CA GLN A 77 -1.13 -0.97 -11.52
C GLN A 77 0.35 -1.28 -11.75
N ALA A 78 0.68 -2.08 -12.77
CA ALA A 78 2.04 -2.36 -13.16
C ALA A 78 2.81 -1.10 -13.55
N HIS A 79 2.23 -0.25 -14.42
CA HIS A 79 2.82 1.03 -14.80
C HIS A 79 3.00 1.97 -13.59
N ARG A 80 2.01 2.03 -12.67
CA ARG A 80 2.13 2.80 -11.42
C ARG A 80 3.29 2.29 -10.55
N ARG A 81 3.42 0.98 -10.39
CA ARG A 81 4.52 0.35 -9.63
C ARG A 81 5.87 0.67 -10.26
N GLN A 82 6.00 0.50 -11.58
CA GLN A 82 7.22 0.86 -12.32
C GLN A 82 7.61 2.32 -12.13
N ASN A 83 6.69 3.26 -12.28
CA ASN A 83 6.96 4.68 -12.06
C ASN A 83 7.33 4.99 -10.61
N SER A 84 6.75 4.28 -9.63
CA SER A 84 7.12 4.42 -8.22
C SER A 84 8.53 3.92 -7.95
N THR A 85 8.87 2.73 -8.46
CA THR A 85 10.21 2.14 -8.34
C THR A 85 11.22 3.03 -9.04
N ARG A 86 10.95 3.49 -10.26
CA ARG A 86 11.83 4.38 -11.02
C ARG A 86 12.14 5.65 -10.23
N ARG A 87 11.11 6.39 -9.78
CA ARG A 87 11.29 7.60 -8.97
C ARG A 87 12.09 7.34 -7.69
N SER A 88 11.84 6.21 -7.02
CA SER A 88 12.56 5.85 -5.79
C SER A 88 14.03 5.54 -6.07
N VAL A 89 14.31 4.78 -7.14
CA VAL A 89 15.66 4.42 -7.57
C VAL A 89 16.43 5.68 -7.99
N GLU A 90 15.82 6.56 -8.78
CA GLU A 90 16.39 7.85 -9.17
C GLU A 90 16.73 8.70 -7.94
N TYR A 91 15.79 8.83 -7.00
CA TYR A 91 16.02 9.54 -5.75
C TYR A 91 17.17 8.94 -4.91
N TYR A 92 17.20 7.63 -4.70
CA TYR A 92 18.29 7.00 -3.93
C TYR A 92 19.65 7.05 -4.63
N ARG A 93 19.67 7.21 -5.95
CA ARG A 93 20.91 7.41 -6.72
C ARG A 93 21.39 8.87 -6.68
N SER A 94 20.50 9.83 -6.45
CA SER A 94 20.84 11.26 -6.40
C SER A 94 21.77 11.61 -5.24
N ARG A 95 22.51 12.72 -5.38
CA ARG A 95 23.36 13.23 -4.28
C ARG A 95 22.52 13.55 -3.05
N GLU A 96 21.40 14.25 -3.23
CA GLU A 96 20.46 14.59 -2.15
C GLU A 96 19.97 13.35 -1.40
N GLY A 97 19.52 12.31 -2.13
CA GLY A 97 19.03 11.08 -1.52
C GLY A 97 20.11 10.31 -0.75
N LYS A 98 21.34 10.28 -1.27
CA LYS A 98 22.50 9.70 -0.58
C LYS A 98 22.85 10.47 0.69
N THR A 99 22.90 11.81 0.63
CA THR A 99 23.15 12.67 1.80
C THR A 99 22.09 12.45 2.88
N LYS A 100 20.81 12.45 2.51
CA LYS A 100 19.72 12.20 3.47
C LYS A 100 19.82 10.81 4.10
N LYS A 101 20.15 9.79 3.31
CA LYS A 101 20.37 8.42 3.81
C LYS A 101 21.58 8.34 4.75
N HIS A 102 22.68 9.02 4.41
CA HIS A 102 23.88 9.10 5.26
C HIS A 102 23.55 9.73 6.62
N LEU A 103 22.93 10.92 6.63
CA LEU A 103 22.50 11.61 7.86
C LEU A 103 21.57 10.73 8.72
N HIS A 104 20.60 10.07 8.09
CA HIS A 104 19.69 9.19 8.80
C HIS A 104 20.40 7.94 9.38
N ASN A 105 21.38 7.37 8.67
CA ASN A 105 22.21 6.28 9.19
C ASN A 105 23.11 6.74 10.34
N GLN A 106 23.68 7.95 10.25
CA GLN A 106 24.48 8.55 11.32
C GLN A 106 23.64 8.71 12.60
N ARG A 107 22.43 9.27 12.50
CA ARG A 107 21.49 9.37 13.64
C ARG A 107 21.17 8.01 14.26
N ARG A 108 20.99 6.97 13.44
CA ARG A 108 20.76 5.60 13.93
C ARG A 108 21.95 5.02 14.68
N ARG A 109 23.18 5.31 14.23
CA ARG A 109 24.42 4.90 14.92
C ARG A 109 24.56 5.65 16.24
N SER A 110 24.34 6.96 16.25
CA SER A 110 24.40 7.77 17.48
C SER A 110 23.39 7.31 18.53
N ARG A 111 22.18 6.88 18.12
CA ARG A 111 21.18 6.30 19.03
C ARG A 111 21.52 4.89 19.54
N ARG A 112 22.46 4.19 18.90
CA ARG A 112 22.92 2.84 19.27
C ARG A 112 24.26 2.84 19.99
N ALA A 113 24.98 3.97 20.01
CA ALA A 113 26.20 4.09 20.79
C ALA A 113 25.84 3.86 22.26
N PRO A 114 26.44 2.88 22.95
CA PRO A 114 26.31 2.78 24.39
C PRO A 114 26.97 4.04 24.96
N THR A 115 26.19 4.87 25.65
CA THR A 115 26.76 5.87 26.55
C THR A 115 27.63 5.13 27.58
N PRO A 116 28.91 5.49 27.78
CA PRO A 116 29.78 4.83 28.77
C PRO A 116 29.37 5.10 30.24
N ALA A 117 28.16 5.59 30.49
CA ALA A 117 27.66 6.00 31.81
C ALA A 117 26.59 5.05 32.40
N SER A 118 26.51 3.79 31.97
CA SER A 118 25.55 2.83 32.59
C SER A 118 26.16 1.47 32.93
N ALA A 119 27.46 1.42 33.21
CA ALA A 119 28.07 0.30 33.92
C ALA A 119 27.83 0.44 35.43
N GLN A 120 26.57 0.50 35.85
CA GLN A 120 26.11 0.32 37.23
C GLN A 120 24.59 0.53 37.26
N ARG A 121 23.84 -0.54 37.08
CA ARG A 121 22.59 -0.76 37.81
C ARG A 121 22.36 -2.26 37.84
N THR A 122 22.82 -2.81 38.95
CA THR A 122 22.60 -4.16 39.41
C THR A 122 21.14 -4.56 39.29
N ASN A 123 20.95 -5.84 38.93
CA ASN A 123 19.72 -6.60 39.04
C ASN A 123 18.83 -6.17 40.22
N ARG A 124 17.71 -5.51 39.89
CA ARG A 124 16.44 -5.73 40.59
C ARG A 124 15.37 -5.83 39.52
N GLY A 125 14.99 -7.07 39.21
CA GLY A 125 13.80 -7.35 38.43
C GLY A 125 12.59 -6.81 39.19
N VAL A 126 12.11 -5.66 38.74
CA VAL A 126 10.73 -5.24 38.98
C VAL A 126 9.96 -5.74 37.77
N PRO A 127 8.99 -6.67 37.91
CA PRO A 127 8.12 -7.01 36.81
C PRO A 127 7.31 -5.77 36.49
N ILE A 128 7.54 -5.17 35.33
CA ILE A 128 6.58 -4.23 34.75
C ILE A 128 5.38 -5.08 34.38
N THR A 129 4.43 -5.18 35.30
CA THR A 129 3.07 -5.61 34.98
C THR A 129 2.62 -4.74 33.81
N GLY A 130 2.22 -5.41 32.73
CA GLY A 130 1.81 -4.76 31.50
C GLY A 130 0.76 -3.70 31.82
N GLY A 131 1.04 -2.45 31.46
CA GLY A 131 0.00 -1.45 31.42
C GLY A 131 -1.07 -1.93 30.46
N GLU A 132 -2.16 -2.45 31.01
CA GLU A 132 -3.35 -2.80 30.27
C GLU A 132 -3.82 -1.53 29.57
N MET A 133 -3.65 -1.49 28.25
CA MET A 133 -4.35 -0.52 27.43
C MET A 133 -5.83 -0.90 27.54
N ASN A 134 -6.56 -0.26 28.44
CA ASN A 134 -7.99 -0.47 28.62
C ASN A 134 -8.71 0.05 27.38
N PHE A 135 -8.88 -0.84 26.40
CA PHE A 135 -9.82 -0.63 25.31
C PHE A 135 -11.22 -0.79 25.88
N GLU A 136 -12.08 0.19 25.62
CA GLU A 136 -13.47 0.17 26.09
C GLU A 136 -14.14 -1.14 25.63
N SER A 137 -14.63 -1.93 26.58
CA SER A 137 -15.10 -3.31 26.36
C SER A 137 -16.17 -3.41 25.26
N GLY A 138 -17.01 -2.38 25.12
CA GLY A 138 -18.00 -2.29 24.04
C GLY A 138 -17.39 -2.28 22.63
N ILE A 139 -16.27 -1.57 22.44
CA ILE A 139 -15.55 -1.50 21.16
C ILE A 139 -14.87 -2.84 20.86
N VAL A 140 -14.26 -3.47 21.87
CA VAL A 140 -13.61 -4.78 21.72
C VAL A 140 -14.61 -5.83 21.28
N ARG A 141 -15.79 -5.86 21.91
CA ARG A 141 -16.88 -6.79 21.59
C ARG A 141 -17.46 -6.55 20.20
N TYR A 142 -17.63 -5.28 19.79
CA TYR A 142 -18.06 -4.93 18.44
C TYR A 142 -17.05 -5.41 17.38
N VAL A 143 -15.76 -5.13 17.59
CA VAL A 143 -14.68 -5.56 16.68
C VAL A 143 -14.56 -7.08 16.63
N GLN A 144 -14.75 -7.77 17.74
CA GLN A 144 -14.78 -9.23 17.80
C GLN A 144 -15.92 -9.82 16.97
N MET A 145 -17.13 -9.26 17.12
CA MET A 145 -18.30 -9.67 16.35
C MET A 145 -18.06 -9.48 14.85
N VAL A 146 -17.65 -8.29 14.42
CA VAL A 146 -17.39 -7.97 13.01
C VAL A 146 -16.28 -8.84 12.43
N SER A 147 -15.18 -9.03 13.16
CA SER A 147 -14.06 -9.87 12.70
C SER A 147 -14.46 -11.34 12.58
N SER A 148 -15.29 -11.85 13.51
CA SER A 148 -15.78 -13.23 13.44
C SER A 148 -16.70 -13.46 12.23
N LEU A 149 -17.51 -12.46 11.88
CA LEU A 149 -18.38 -12.49 10.71
C LEU A 149 -17.59 -12.45 9.40
N ILE A 150 -16.56 -11.60 9.31
CA ILE A 150 -15.71 -11.47 8.11
C ILE A 150 -14.89 -12.73 7.88
N GLU A 151 -14.29 -13.28 8.95
CA GLU A 151 -13.39 -14.42 8.87
C GLU A 151 -14.13 -15.78 8.87
N GLY A 152 -15.45 -15.78 9.06
CA GLY A 152 -16.28 -17.01 9.09
C GLY A 152 -15.93 -17.97 10.23
N ARG A 153 -15.21 -17.51 11.25
CA ARG A 153 -14.80 -18.28 12.43
C ARG A 153 -14.99 -17.46 13.70
N ARG A 154 -15.18 -18.10 14.85
CA ARG A 154 -15.19 -17.37 16.13
C ARG A 154 -13.79 -16.88 16.46
N VAL A 155 -13.65 -15.57 16.63
CA VAL A 155 -12.42 -14.92 17.09
C VAL A 155 -12.58 -14.63 18.58
N SER A 156 -11.56 -14.98 19.38
CA SER A 156 -11.60 -14.74 20.83
C SER A 156 -11.27 -13.29 21.17
N GLU A 157 -11.78 -12.80 22.31
CA GLU A 157 -11.50 -11.46 22.81
C GLU A 157 -9.99 -11.22 23.01
N ALA A 158 -9.27 -12.22 23.54
CA ALA A 158 -7.81 -12.17 23.69
C ALA A 158 -7.06 -12.08 22.35
N GLU A 159 -7.61 -12.61 21.27
CA GLU A 159 -7.04 -12.46 19.93
C GLU A 159 -7.25 -11.03 19.39
N ILE A 160 -8.44 -10.46 19.59
CA ILE A 160 -8.75 -9.07 19.24
C ILE A 160 -7.87 -8.09 20.01
N LEU A 161 -7.73 -8.26 21.33
CA LEU A 161 -6.86 -7.40 22.14
C LEU A 161 -5.40 -7.47 21.68
N ARG A 162 -4.88 -8.66 21.36
CA ARG A 162 -3.53 -8.80 20.81
C ARG A 162 -3.37 -8.10 19.45
N MET A 163 -4.38 -8.19 18.58
CA MET A 163 -4.40 -7.48 17.30
C MET A 163 -4.43 -5.97 17.50
N LEU A 164 -5.28 -5.46 18.40
CA LEU A 164 -5.40 -4.03 18.70
C LEU A 164 -4.10 -3.47 19.32
N VAL A 165 -3.50 -4.18 20.29
CA VAL A 165 -2.20 -3.80 20.86
C VAL A 165 -1.13 -3.79 19.77
N GLY A 166 -1.11 -4.78 18.89
CA GLY A 166 -0.19 -4.83 17.74
C GLY A 166 -0.36 -3.63 16.80
N ALA A 167 -1.60 -3.31 16.43
CA ALA A 167 -1.94 -2.20 15.55
C ALA A 167 -1.58 -0.84 16.20
N VAL A 168 -1.96 -0.62 17.46
CA VAL A 168 -1.63 0.61 18.20
C VAL A 168 -0.12 0.74 18.40
N ARG A 169 0.60 -0.35 18.64
CA ARG A 169 2.07 -0.33 18.71
C ARG A 169 2.70 0.02 17.36
N GLN A 170 2.20 -0.52 16.25
CA GLN A 170 2.65 -0.16 14.91
C GLN A 170 2.36 1.31 14.59
N HIS A 171 1.16 1.81 14.93
CA HIS A 171 0.74 3.19 14.69
C HIS A 171 1.44 4.20 15.59
N SER A 172 1.69 3.88 16.87
CA SER A 172 2.46 4.73 17.79
C SER A 172 3.93 4.84 17.37
N MET A 173 4.53 3.74 16.88
CA MET A 173 5.86 3.79 16.26
C MET A 173 5.88 4.69 15.02
N ALA A 174 4.87 4.61 14.15
CA ALA A 174 4.76 5.47 12.97
C ALA A 174 4.51 6.95 13.36
N ARG A 175 3.67 7.21 14.35
CA ARG A 175 3.33 8.54 14.86
C ARG A 175 4.51 9.20 15.56
N ARG A 176 5.26 8.45 16.40
CA ARG A 176 6.51 8.92 17.05
C ARG A 176 7.57 9.27 16.00
N ARG A 177 7.75 8.45 14.96
CA ARG A 177 8.67 8.76 13.83
C ARG A 177 8.24 10.00 13.04
N ARG A 178 6.93 10.21 12.86
CA ARG A 178 6.38 11.41 12.19
C ARG A 178 6.57 12.67 13.03
N TRP A 179 6.36 12.58 14.34
CA TRP A 179 6.62 13.68 15.27
C TRP A 179 8.10 14.04 15.34
N GLU A 180 8.98 13.05 15.43
CA GLU A 180 10.45 13.24 15.36
C GLU A 180 10.89 13.87 14.03
N TYR A 181 10.25 13.49 12.91
CA TYR A 181 10.49 14.10 11.61
C TYR A 181 10.07 15.58 11.58
N VAL A 182 8.86 15.91 12.04
CA VAL A 182 8.33 17.28 12.10
C VAL A 182 9.19 18.16 13.00
N LEU A 183 9.55 17.70 14.21
CA LEU A 183 10.46 18.42 15.11
C LEU A 183 11.84 18.62 14.49
N SER A 184 12.34 17.66 13.70
CA SER A 184 13.63 17.80 13.01
C SER A 184 13.59 18.78 11.84
N CYS A 185 12.43 18.96 11.20
CA CYS A 185 12.22 19.99 10.18
C CYS A 185 12.10 21.38 10.83
N TRP A 186 11.47 21.47 12.02
CA TRP A 186 11.26 22.74 12.71
C TRP A 186 12.53 23.31 13.36
N LYS A 187 13.42 22.46 13.89
CA LYS A 187 14.73 22.91 14.39
C LYS A 187 15.67 23.43 13.29
N GLY A 188 15.48 23.03 12.04
CA GLY A 188 16.29 23.51 10.91
C GLY A 188 15.92 24.91 10.39
N THR A 189 14.91 25.56 10.98
CA THR A 189 14.45 26.91 10.59
C THR A 189 14.83 28.01 11.57
N LEU A 190 15.49 27.69 12.70
CA LEU A 190 15.97 28.65 13.71
C LEU A 190 17.50 28.83 13.70
N GLU A 191 18.22 28.13 12.83
CA GLU A 191 19.67 28.22 12.66
C GLU A 191 20.01 28.57 11.20
N SER A 192 19.62 29.76 10.76
CA SER A 192 20.18 30.38 9.56
C SER A 192 20.49 31.84 9.91
N PRO A 193 21.77 32.26 9.91
CA PRO A 193 22.12 33.67 9.99
C PRO A 193 21.64 34.44 8.74
#